data_AF-A0A818F0D1-F1
#
_entry.id   AF-A0A818F0D1-F1
#
_cell.length_a   1.000
_cell.length_b   1.000
_cell.length_c   1.000
_cell.angle_alpha   90.00
_cell.angle_beta   90.00
_cell.angle_gamma   90.00
#
_symmetry.space_group_name_H-M   'P 1'
#
loop_
_entity.id
_entity.type
_entity.pdbx_description
1 polymer ?
#
loop_
_entity_poly.entity_id
_entity_poly.type
_entity_poly.pdbx_seq_one_letter_code
_entity_poly.pdbx_strand_id
1 'polypeptide(L)'
;MDGVSIAVPLPHAHLMSFIEVFNNTNTCQNHIIANNQKEIKLFVHQHNMQRLLENSFVDTVPQLAKINIFCSSPGSKAFWSTYTQRYRRIIEQPFLYNELNFELLLFGCKHIKQLCECPEFSGDNSIRNRLNEDFRNISEALASILLQKITNLNDQIRLSEEAQY
;
A
#
# COMPACT_ATOMS: atom_id res chain seq x y z
N MET A 1 3.26 24.85 17.90
CA MET A 1 4.37 24.13 17.24
C MET A 1 3.73 23.19 16.25
N ASP A 2 3.58 23.66 15.02
CA ASP A 2 2.92 22.96 13.95
C ASP A 2 3.82 21.82 13.46
N GLY A 3 3.40 20.59 13.74
CA GLY A 3 4.10 19.41 13.27
C GLY A 3 4.07 19.40 11.75
N VAL A 4 5.25 19.41 11.14
CA VAL A 4 5.43 19.30 9.69
C VAL A 4 4.72 18.03 9.21
N SER A 5 3.50 18.18 8.71
CA SER A 5 2.82 17.12 7.98
C SER A 5 3.58 16.97 6.68
N ILE A 6 4.45 15.97 6.61
CA ILE A 6 5.21 15.64 5.40
C ILE A 6 4.16 15.24 4.36
N ALA A 7 3.76 16.19 3.52
CA ALA A 7 3.04 15.91 2.30
C ALA A 7 4.04 15.17 1.42
N VAL A 8 3.88 13.85 1.31
CA VAL A 8 4.74 13.01 0.51
C VAL A 8 4.23 13.14 -0.92
N PRO A 9 4.96 13.85 -1.81
CA PRO A 9 4.52 13.97 -3.18
C PRO A 9 4.62 12.59 -3.81
N LEU A 10 3.47 12.00 -4.13
CA LEU A 10 3.40 10.73 -4.84
C LEU A 10 3.49 11.04 -6.34
N PRO A 11 4.59 10.69 -7.03
CA PRO A 11 4.60 10.74 -8.47
C PRO A 11 3.48 9.81 -8.98
N HIS A 12 2.67 10.31 -9.91
CA HIS A 12 1.51 9.61 -10.50
C HIS A 12 0.30 9.39 -9.55
N ALA A 13 0.06 10.30 -8.59
CA ALA A 13 -1.11 10.25 -7.70
C ALA A 13 -2.48 10.03 -8.40
N HIS A 14 -2.63 10.48 -9.66
CA HIS A 14 -3.84 10.25 -10.45
C HIS A 14 -4.12 8.77 -10.74
N LEU A 15 -3.09 7.92 -10.79
CA LEU A 15 -3.20 6.47 -10.98
C LEU A 15 -3.68 5.73 -9.73
N MET A 16 -3.74 6.42 -8.59
CA MET A 16 -4.17 5.89 -7.31
C MET A 16 -5.55 6.44 -6.89
N SER A 17 -6.40 6.85 -7.84
CA SER A 17 -7.73 7.40 -7.58
C SER A 17 -8.68 6.44 -6.84
N PHE A 18 -8.36 5.13 -6.83
CA PHE A 18 -9.04 4.11 -6.02
C PHE A 18 -8.54 4.03 -4.56
N ILE A 19 -7.57 4.88 -4.17
CA ILE A 19 -6.98 4.92 -2.83
C ILE A 19 -7.54 6.13 -2.09
N GLU A 20 -8.28 5.87 -1.02
CA GLU A 20 -8.74 6.91 -0.10
C GLU A 20 -7.74 7.10 1.04
N VAL A 21 -7.28 8.34 1.23
CA VAL A 21 -6.31 8.68 2.27
C VAL A 21 -7.02 9.32 3.46
N PHE A 22 -6.79 8.76 4.64
CA PHE A 22 -7.32 9.28 5.90
C PHE A 22 -6.19 9.76 6.80
N ASN A 23 -6.30 10.99 7.28
CA ASN A 23 -5.38 11.58 8.28
C ASN A 23 -5.83 11.31 9.73
N ASN A 24 -6.99 10.68 9.92
CA ASN A 24 -7.59 10.41 11.23
C ASN A 24 -8.11 8.96 11.29
N THR A 25 -7.67 8.23 12.33
CA THR A 25 -8.06 6.82 12.53
C THR A 25 -9.56 6.66 12.72
N ASN A 26 -10.24 7.54 13.46
CA ASN A 26 -11.68 7.46 13.70
C ASN A 26 -12.47 7.69 12.40
N THR A 27 -12.06 8.66 11.58
CA THR A 27 -12.69 8.90 10.27
C THR A 27 -12.54 7.68 9.36
N CYS A 28 -11.35 7.07 9.33
CA CYS A 28 -11.10 5.83 8.58
C CYS A 28 -12.00 4.69 9.08
N GLN A 29 -12.06 4.48 10.40
CA GLN A 29 -12.89 3.44 11.01
C GLN A 29 -14.38 3.64 10.70
N ASN A 30 -14.90 4.86 10.83
CA ASN A 30 -16.28 5.19 10.50
C ASN A 30 -16.57 4.95 9.01
N HIS A 31 -15.65 5.31 8.11
CA HIS A 31 -15.79 5.03 6.69
C HIS A 31 -15.86 3.52 6.42
N ILE A 32 -14.96 2.74 7.04
CA ILE A 32 -14.95 1.27 6.92
C ILE A 32 -16.28 0.67 7.39
N ILE A 33 -16.77 1.09 8.56
CA ILE A 33 -18.05 0.61 9.13
C ILE A 33 -19.23 0.97 8.23
N ALA A 34 -19.25 2.20 7.69
CA ALA A 34 -20.30 2.67 6.80
C ALA A 34 -20.33 1.95 5.43
N ASN A 35 -19.21 1.36 5.00
CA ASN A 35 -19.08 0.65 3.72
C ASN A 35 -19.08 -0.87 3.91
N ASN A 36 -20.00 -1.41 4.71
CA ASN A 36 -20.04 -2.85 5.04
C ASN A 36 -20.31 -3.80 3.85
N GLN A 37 -20.70 -3.27 2.70
CA GLN A 37 -20.92 -4.04 1.46
C GLN A 37 -19.65 -4.24 0.62
N LYS A 38 -18.53 -3.61 1.00
CA LYS A 38 -17.28 -3.62 0.21
C LYS A 38 -16.19 -4.37 0.95
N GLU A 39 -15.40 -5.15 0.21
CA GLU A 39 -14.14 -5.65 0.74
C GLU A 39 -13.12 -4.51 0.84
N ILE A 40 -12.48 -4.34 1.99
CA ILE A 40 -11.53 -3.25 2.24
C ILE A 40 -10.14 -3.83 2.56
N LYS A 41 -9.12 -3.29 1.88
CA LYS A 41 -7.71 -3.51 2.22
C LYS A 41 -7.12 -2.23 2.77
N LEU A 42 -6.55 -2.32 3.96
CA LEU A 42 -6.07 -1.17 4.72
C LEU A 42 -4.54 -1.09 4.66
N PHE A 43 -4.00 0.06 4.29
CA PHE A 43 -2.59 0.38 4.46
C PHE A 43 -2.45 1.30 5.68
N VAL A 44 -1.66 0.89 6.67
CA VAL A 44 -1.59 1.58 7.96
C VAL A 44 -0.15 1.80 8.41
N HIS A 45 0.15 3.02 8.84
CA HIS A 45 1.42 3.33 9.48
C HIS A 45 1.52 2.60 10.82
N GLN A 46 2.68 2.06 11.13
CA GLN A 46 2.95 1.28 12.35
C GLN A 46 2.39 1.91 13.66
N HIS A 47 2.47 3.23 13.83
CA HIS A 47 1.98 3.91 15.04
C HIS A 47 0.46 3.88 15.21
N ASN A 48 -0.27 3.79 14.09
CA ASN A 48 -1.74 3.68 14.12
C ASN A 48 -2.18 2.23 14.32
N MET A 49 -1.36 1.26 13.94
CA MET A 49 -1.67 -0.15 14.08
C MET A 49 -1.89 -0.55 15.54
N GLN A 50 -1.08 -0.02 16.46
CA GLN A 50 -1.23 -0.30 17.89
C GLN A 50 -2.64 0.09 18.39
N ARG A 51 -3.09 1.30 18.04
CA ARG A 51 -4.43 1.79 18.40
C ARG A 51 -5.55 0.93 17.80
N LEU A 52 -5.39 0.48 16.55
CA LEU A 52 -6.36 -0.40 15.91
C LEU A 52 -6.50 -1.75 16.62
N LEU A 53 -5.38 -2.30 17.12
CA LEU A 53 -5.38 -3.56 17.86
C LEU A 53 -5.92 -3.43 19.27
N GLU A 54 -5.57 -2.34 19.98
CA GLU A 54 -6.06 -2.07 21.34
C GLU A 54 -7.58 -1.93 21.40
N ASN A 55 -8.18 -1.35 20.35
CA ASN A 55 -9.63 -1.18 20.25
C ASN A 55 -10.37 -2.43 19.73
N SER A 56 -9.70 -3.57 19.60
CA SER A 56 -10.23 -4.81 18.99
C SER A 56 -10.83 -4.63 17.59
N PHE A 57 -10.55 -3.51 16.92
CA PHE A 57 -11.19 -3.13 15.65
C PHE A 57 -10.97 -4.20 14.57
N VAL A 58 -9.77 -4.76 14.53
CA VAL A 58 -9.36 -5.81 13.58
C VAL A 58 -10.23 -7.06 13.70
N ASP A 59 -10.71 -7.39 14.90
CA ASP A 59 -11.51 -8.58 15.14
C ASP A 59 -13.01 -8.33 14.93
N THR A 60 -13.45 -7.08 15.03
CA THR A 60 -14.87 -6.69 14.97
C THR A 60 -15.37 -6.28 13.59
N VAL A 61 -14.47 -6.18 12.59
CA VAL A 61 -14.77 -5.58 11.29
C VAL A 61 -14.60 -6.63 10.18
N PRO A 62 -15.68 -7.37 9.84
CA PRO A 62 -15.59 -8.49 8.90
C PRO A 62 -15.23 -8.10 7.47
N GLN A 63 -15.46 -6.85 7.08
CA GLN A 63 -15.15 -6.32 5.75
C GLN A 63 -13.66 -6.02 5.52
N LEU A 64 -12.86 -6.07 6.58
CA LEU A 64 -11.42 -5.83 6.49
C LEU A 64 -10.72 -7.10 6.00
N ALA A 65 -10.48 -7.20 4.70
CA ALA A 65 -9.87 -8.41 4.13
C ALA A 65 -8.41 -8.55 4.50
N LYS A 66 -7.64 -7.45 4.39
CA LYS A 66 -6.19 -7.43 4.65
C LYS A 66 -5.72 -6.10 5.21
N ILE A 67 -4.73 -6.15 6.10
CA ILE A 67 -4.01 -5.00 6.64
C ILE A 67 -2.54 -5.10 6.25
N ASN A 68 -2.05 -4.04 5.64
CA ASN A 68 -0.67 -3.85 5.21
C ASN A 68 -0.01 -2.82 6.13
N ILE A 69 0.98 -3.24 6.92
CA ILE A 69 1.67 -2.35 7.86
C ILE A 69 2.93 -1.82 7.19
N PHE A 70 3.08 -0.50 7.17
CA PHE A 70 4.31 0.14 6.74
C PHE A 70 5.06 0.80 7.90
N CYS A 71 6.36 0.53 7.94
CA CYS A 71 7.24 0.83 9.07
C CYS A 71 8.34 1.82 8.69
N SER A 72 8.66 2.76 9.58
CA SER A 72 9.68 3.78 9.30
C SER A 72 11.11 3.24 9.38
N SER A 73 11.33 2.08 10.02
CA SER A 73 12.67 1.50 10.22
C SER A 73 12.68 -0.04 10.16
N PRO A 74 13.83 -0.66 9.85
CA PRO A 74 14.00 -2.12 9.90
C PRO A 74 13.71 -2.71 11.28
N GLY A 75 14.11 -2.03 12.37
CA GLY A 75 13.83 -2.47 13.73
C GLY A 75 12.33 -2.50 14.02
N SER A 76 11.59 -1.49 13.56
CA SER A 76 10.13 -1.48 13.69
C SER A 76 9.46 -2.55 12.82
N LYS A 77 9.94 -2.78 11.59
CA LYS A 77 9.47 -3.86 10.72
C LYS A 77 9.63 -5.23 11.39
N ALA A 78 10.79 -5.49 12.00
CA ALA A 78 11.06 -6.72 12.74
C ALA A 78 10.12 -6.88 13.94
N PHE A 79 9.98 -5.84 14.77
CA PHE A 79 9.05 -5.85 15.91
C PHE A 79 7.62 -6.16 15.48
N TRP A 80 7.11 -5.42 14.48
CA TRP A 80 5.73 -5.61 14.01
C TRP A 80 5.53 -6.98 13.36
N SER A 81 6.52 -7.49 12.63
CA SER A 81 6.47 -8.83 12.04
C SER A 81 6.27 -9.92 13.10
N THR A 82 6.94 -9.79 14.25
CA THR A 82 6.75 -10.71 15.39
C THR A 82 5.43 -10.44 16.11
N TYR A 83 5.13 -9.18 16.40
CA TYR A 83 3.96 -8.79 17.20
C TYR A 83 2.63 -9.17 16.53
N THR A 84 2.53 -9.03 15.21
CA THR A 84 1.29 -9.32 14.47
C THR A 84 1.19 -10.75 13.96
N GLN A 85 2.13 -11.63 14.32
CA GLN A 85 2.12 -13.03 13.88
C GLN A 85 0.81 -13.76 14.23
N ARG A 86 0.21 -13.45 15.39
CA ARG A 86 -1.09 -14.01 15.79
C ARG A 86 -2.26 -13.58 14.89
N TYR A 87 -2.11 -12.47 14.18
CA TYR A 87 -3.11 -11.92 13.26
C TYR A 87 -2.81 -12.21 11.78
N ARG A 88 -1.89 -13.15 11.48
CA ARG A 88 -1.46 -13.49 10.10
C ARG A 88 -2.57 -13.79 9.08
N ARG A 89 -3.80 -14.07 9.55
CA ARG A 89 -4.96 -14.27 8.67
C ARG A 89 -5.34 -12.96 7.97
N ILE A 90 -5.29 -11.85 8.71
CA ILE A 90 -5.76 -10.54 8.27
C ILE A 90 -4.62 -9.53 8.11
N ILE A 91 -3.52 -9.67 8.84
CA ILE A 91 -2.35 -8.78 8.75
C ILE A 91 -1.29 -9.43 7.86
N GLU A 92 -0.92 -8.73 6.78
CA GLU A 92 0.18 -9.09 5.90
C GLU A 92 1.54 -8.75 6.53
N GLN A 93 2.62 -9.29 5.95
CA GLN A 93 3.96 -9.04 6.44
C GLN A 93 4.27 -7.53 6.38
N PRO A 94 4.75 -6.93 7.49
CA PRO A 94 5.11 -5.52 7.49
C PRO A 94 6.24 -5.23 6.51
N PHE A 95 6.20 -4.07 5.87
CA PHE A 95 7.21 -3.60 4.94
C PHE A 95 7.70 -2.19 5.33
N LEU A 96 8.77 -1.71 4.69
CA LEU A 96 9.35 -0.41 5.02
C LEU A 96 8.62 0.72 4.31
N TYR A 97 8.59 1.90 4.93
CA TYR A 97 7.90 3.06 4.38
C TYR A 97 8.35 3.45 2.97
N ASN A 98 9.65 3.29 2.67
CA ASN A 98 10.20 3.51 1.32
C ASN A 98 9.73 2.47 0.27
N GLU A 99 9.09 1.39 0.71
CA GLU A 99 8.46 0.37 -0.15
C GLU A 99 6.97 0.70 -0.41
N LEU A 100 6.37 1.67 0.30
CA LEU A 100 4.93 1.95 0.23
C LEU A 100 4.43 2.24 -1.20
N ASN A 101 5.14 3.08 -1.95
CA ASN A 101 4.73 3.41 -3.31
C ASN A 101 4.73 2.17 -4.21
N PHE A 102 5.74 1.30 -4.04
CA PHE A 102 5.83 0.05 -4.76
C PHE A 102 4.66 -0.88 -4.41
N GLU A 103 4.35 -1.02 -3.12
CA GLU A 103 3.25 -1.86 -2.65
C GLU A 103 1.87 -1.35 -3.11
N LEU A 104 1.64 -0.03 -3.09
CA LEU A 104 0.38 0.57 -3.55
C LEU A 104 0.17 0.37 -5.06
N LEU A 105 1.23 0.55 -5.87
CA LEU A 105 1.16 0.32 -7.31
C LEU A 105 0.98 -1.17 -7.64
N LEU A 106 1.71 -2.06 -6.95
CA LEU A 106 1.54 -3.50 -7.10
C LEU A 106 0.12 -3.94 -6.73
N PHE A 107 -0.44 -3.36 -5.68
CA PHE A 107 -1.83 -3.56 -5.30
C PHE A 107 -2.79 -3.08 -6.40
N GLY A 108 -2.59 -1.88 -6.95
CA GLY A 108 -3.37 -1.34 -8.06
C GLY A 108 -3.39 -2.25 -9.28
N CYS A 109 -2.22 -2.73 -9.73
CA CYS A 109 -2.12 -3.69 -10.83
C CYS A 109 -2.93 -4.96 -10.58
N LYS A 110 -2.80 -5.54 -9.38
CA LYS A 110 -3.55 -6.75 -9.00
C LYS A 110 -5.05 -6.49 -8.99
N HIS A 111 -5.47 -5.35 -8.45
CA HIS A 111 -6.88 -4.99 -8.35
C HIS A 111 -7.50 -4.77 -9.73
N ILE A 112 -6.85 -4.01 -10.62
CA ILE A 112 -7.35 -3.81 -11.99
C ILE A 112 -7.46 -5.13 -12.73
N LYS A 113 -6.47 -6.02 -12.59
CA LYS A 113 -6.53 -7.35 -13.21
C LYS A 113 -7.75 -8.13 -12.74
N GLN A 114 -8.05 -8.09 -11.44
CA GLN A 114 -9.25 -8.73 -10.88
C GLN A 114 -10.53 -8.11 -11.46
N LEU A 115 -10.61 -6.78 -11.59
CA LEU A 115 -11.76 -6.11 -12.20
C LEU A 115 -11.95 -6.51 -13.67
N CYS A 116 -10.86 -6.70 -14.43
CA CYS A 116 -10.93 -7.18 -15.81
C CYS A 116 -11.48 -8.62 -15.94
N GLU A 117 -11.41 -9.41 -14.87
CA GLU A 117 -11.92 -10.78 -14.79
C GLU A 117 -13.37 -10.82 -14.26
N CYS A 118 -13.91 -9.71 -13.72
CA CYS A 118 -15.27 -9.63 -13.21
C CYS A 118 -16.32 -9.66 -14.35
N PRO A 119 -17.32 -10.55 -14.29
CA PRO A 119 -18.38 -10.65 -15.30
C PRO A 119 -19.19 -9.36 -15.47
N GLU A 120 -19.30 -8.56 -14.42
CA GLU A 120 -20.01 -7.28 -14.41
C GLU A 120 -19.41 -6.26 -15.38
N PHE A 121 -18.10 -6.36 -15.66
CA PHE A 121 -17.39 -5.47 -16.56
C PHE A 121 -17.05 -6.12 -17.91
N SER A 122 -17.40 -7.39 -18.12
CA SER A 122 -16.99 -8.14 -19.32
C SER A 122 -17.68 -7.69 -20.61
N GLY A 123 -18.85 -7.05 -20.51
CA GLY A 123 -19.64 -6.57 -21.64
C GLY A 123 -19.40 -5.12 -22.05
N ASP A 124 -18.72 -4.33 -21.22
CA ASP A 124 -18.50 -2.91 -21.48
C ASP A 124 -17.07 -2.64 -21.98
N ASN A 125 -16.95 -2.53 -23.31
CA ASN A 125 -15.67 -2.23 -23.97
C ASN A 125 -15.07 -0.89 -23.52
N SER A 126 -15.88 0.09 -23.10
CA SER A 126 -15.37 1.38 -22.66
C SER A 126 -14.70 1.29 -21.28
N ILE A 127 -15.32 0.56 -20.35
CA ILE A 127 -14.74 0.29 -19.03
C ILE A 127 -13.48 -0.56 -19.19
N ARG A 128 -13.52 -1.59 -20.04
CA ARG A 128 -12.36 -2.45 -20.28
C ARG A 128 -11.17 -1.68 -20.86
N ASN A 129 -11.41 -0.77 -21.81
CA ASN A 129 -10.35 0.08 -22.36
C ASN A 129 -9.73 0.99 -21.31
N ARG A 130 -10.55 1.61 -20.45
CA ARG A 130 -10.06 2.42 -19.32
C ARG A 130 -9.23 1.60 -18.33
N LEU A 131 -9.72 0.43 -17.92
CA LEU A 131 -8.98 -0.46 -17.02
C LEU A 131 -7.64 -0.90 -17.63
N ASN A 132 -7.60 -1.21 -18.92
CA ASN A 132 -6.35 -1.53 -19.61
C ASN A 132 -5.37 -0.35 -19.66
N GLU A 133 -5.87 0.86 -19.87
CA GLU A 133 -5.07 2.08 -19.82
C GLU A 133 -4.50 2.34 -18.42
N ASP A 134 -5.34 2.26 -17.38
CA ASP A 134 -4.91 2.39 -15.99
C ASP A 134 -3.87 1.31 -15.64
N PHE A 135 -4.08 0.06 -16.07
CA PHE A 135 -3.12 -1.03 -15.88
C PHE A 135 -1.77 -0.73 -16.53
N ARG A 136 -1.78 -0.23 -17.78
CA ARG A 136 -0.55 0.16 -18.49
C ARG A 136 0.18 1.26 -17.74
N ASN A 137 -0.52 2.31 -17.34
CA ASN A 137 0.07 3.44 -16.64
C ASN A 137 0.68 3.03 -15.29
N ILE A 138 0.00 2.19 -14.49
CA ILE A 138 0.56 1.68 -13.23
C ILE A 138 1.76 0.77 -13.49
N SER A 139 1.72 -0.06 -14.54
CA SER A 139 2.84 -0.92 -14.92
C SER A 139 4.08 -0.12 -15.32
N GLU A 140 3.90 0.97 -16.06
CA GLU A 140 4.98 1.90 -16.41
C GLU A 140 5.57 2.58 -15.17
N ALA A 141 4.73 3.03 -14.23
CA ALA A 141 5.18 3.60 -12.96
C ALA A 141 5.97 2.58 -12.11
N LEU A 142 5.52 1.32 -12.04
CA LEU A 142 6.25 0.24 -11.38
C LEU A 142 7.61 -0.01 -12.03
N ALA A 143 7.66 -0.07 -13.36
CA ALA A 143 8.91 -0.24 -14.10
C ALA A 143 9.90 0.89 -13.79
N SER A 144 9.41 2.14 -13.73
CA SER A 144 10.23 3.30 -13.36
C SER A 144 10.84 3.17 -11.95
N ILE A 145 10.04 2.77 -10.95
CA ILE A 145 10.53 2.55 -9.58
C ILE A 145 11.58 1.45 -9.54
N LEU A 146 11.36 0.35 -10.26
CA LEU A 146 12.31 -0.77 -10.32
C LEU A 146 13.63 -0.35 -10.98
N LEU A 147 13.57 0.38 -12.09
CA LEU A 147 14.75 0.93 -12.76
C LEU A 147 15.52 1.85 -11.83
N GLN A 148 14.84 2.75 -11.11
CA GLN A 148 15.49 3.63 -10.14
C GLN A 148 16.19 2.84 -9.02
N LYS A 149 15.56 1.77 -8.51
CA LYS A 149 16.19 0.88 -7.52
C LYS A 149 17.44 0.21 -8.08
N ILE A 150 17.41 -0.29 -9.31
CA ILE A 150 18.56 -0.91 -9.98
C ILE A 150 19.70 0.10 -10.16
N THR A 151 19.40 1.31 -10.64
CA THR A 151 20.41 2.37 -10.80
C THR A 151 21.07 2.71 -9.47
N ASN A 152 20.28 2.95 -8.41
CA ASN A 152 20.80 3.25 -7.09
C ASN A 152 21.69 2.13 -6.52
N LEU A 153 21.33 0.86 -6.77
CA LEU A 153 22.15 -0.28 -6.35
C LEU A 153 23.48 -0.35 -7.11
N ASN A 154 23.46 -0.12 -8.43
CA ASN A 154 24.68 -0.08 -9.23
C ASN A 154 25.63 1.05 -8.79
N ASP A 155 25.09 2.21 -8.45
CA ASP A 155 25.87 3.34 -7.95
C ASP A 155 26.51 3.03 -6.59
N GLN A 156 25.78 2.35 -5.69
CA GLN A 156 26.33 1.90 -4.40
C GLN A 156 27.46 0.88 -4.56
N ILE A 157 27.32 -0.06 -5.50
CA ILE A 157 28.36 -1.05 -5.80
C ILE A 157 29.63 -0.35 -6.28
N ARG A 158 29.51 0.55 -7.27
CA ARG A 158 30.66 1.32 -7.79
C ARG A 158 31.38 2.11 -6.70
N LEU A 159 30.63 2.83 -5.86
CA LEU A 159 31.21 3.60 -4.75
C LEU A 159 31.92 2.70 -3.71
N SER A 160 31.42 1.49 -3.49
CA SER A 160 32.04 0.53 -2.58
C SER A 160 33.33 -0.08 -3.15
N GLU A 161 33.41 -0.23 -4.47
CA GLU A 161 34.61 -0.69 -5.17
C GLU A 161 35.69 0.40 -5.18
N GLU A 162 35.31 1.67 -5.39
CA GLU A 162 36.23 2.82 -5.36
C GLU A 162 36.80 3.11 -3.96
N ALA A 163 36.05 2.83 -2.89
CA ALA A 163 36.48 3.04 -1.51
C ALA A 163 37.46 1.96 -0.98
N GLN A 164 37.70 0.89 -1.76
CA GLN A 164 38.64 -0.18 -1.43
C GLN A 164 40.04 0.03 -2.05
N TYR A 165 40.24 1.12 -2.79
CA TYR A 165 41.52 1.55 -3.36
C TYR A 165 42.00 2.86 -2.71
#